data_AF-A0A2V9GIY3-F1
#
_entry.id   AF-A0A2V9GIY3-F1
#
_cell.length_a   1.000
_cell.length_b   1.000
_cell.length_c   1.000
_cell.angle_alpha   90.00
_cell.angle_beta   90.00
_cell.angle_gamma   90.00
#
_symmetry.space_group_name_H-M   'P 1'
#
loop_
_entity.id
_entity.type
_entity.pdbx_description
1 polymer ?
#
loop_
_entity_poly.entity_id
_entity_poly.type
_entity_poly.pdbx_seq_one_letter_code
_entity_poly.pdbx_strand_id
1 'polypeptide(L)'
;MEFALTVPQGLSKLTIMELHLKPETEARLHELAATTGRAPDELVEDAMTGYFAELTQVRNMLDGRYDDIKSGRAKPIDGEETFARLRQKSQGRRGS
;
A
#
# COMPACT_ATOMS: atom_id res chain seq x y z
N MET A 1 -52.96 21.94 -8.16
CA MET A 1 -51.85 22.48 -8.96
C MET A 1 -51.02 23.34 -8.04
N GLU A 2 -50.04 22.77 -7.35
CA GLU A 2 -48.95 23.51 -6.71
C GLU A 2 -47.70 22.64 -6.81
N PHE A 3 -46.72 23.15 -7.56
CA PHE A 3 -45.36 22.64 -7.65
C PHE A 3 -44.51 23.52 -6.75
N ALA A 4 -43.75 22.92 -5.83
CA ALA A 4 -42.44 23.37 -5.35
C ALA A 4 -42.14 22.71 -4.00
N LEU A 5 -40.94 22.25 -3.66
CA LEU A 5 -39.65 22.09 -4.33
C LEU A 5 -38.92 21.11 -3.40
N THR A 6 -38.50 19.95 -3.91
CA THR A 6 -37.57 19.09 -3.16
C THR A 6 -36.32 19.92 -2.90
N VAL A 7 -36.04 20.23 -1.64
CA VAL A 7 -34.78 20.83 -1.22
C VAL A 7 -33.68 19.88 -1.70
N PRO A 8 -32.76 20.30 -2.61
CA PRO A 8 -31.59 19.50 -2.84
C PRO A 8 -30.82 19.53 -1.52
N GLN A 9 -30.76 18.40 -0.84
CA GLN A 9 -29.79 18.20 0.22
C GLN A 9 -28.44 18.37 -0.45
N GLY A 10 -27.88 19.58 -0.34
CA GLY A 10 -26.55 19.89 -0.83
C GLY A 10 -25.61 18.81 -0.31
N LEU A 11 -25.01 18.08 -1.25
CA LEU A 11 -23.92 17.15 -1.00
C LEU A 11 -22.74 17.96 -0.48
N SER A 12 -22.76 18.34 0.78
CA SER A 12 -21.62 18.93 1.46
C SER A 12 -20.73 17.81 1.99
N LYS A 13 -20.31 16.88 1.12
CA LYS A 13 -19.07 16.13 1.39
C LYS A 13 -17.95 17.12 1.11
N LEU A 14 -17.18 17.52 2.15
CA LEU A 14 -15.84 18.05 1.91
C LEU A 14 -15.07 16.95 1.15
N THR A 15 -14.98 17.07 -0.17
CA THR A 15 -14.42 16.03 -1.05
C THR A 15 -13.09 16.49 -1.67
N ILE A 16 -12.35 17.35 -0.99
CA ILE A 16 -11.05 17.80 -1.48
C ILE A 16 -10.09 17.80 -0.28
N MET A 17 -9.11 16.90 -0.32
CA MET A 17 -7.99 16.85 0.61
C MET A 17 -6.93 17.85 0.15
N GLU A 18 -6.43 18.69 1.04
CA GLU A 18 -5.30 19.58 0.75
C GLU A 18 -3.99 18.90 1.15
N LEU A 19 -3.10 18.71 0.18
CA LEU A 19 -1.81 18.04 0.36
C LEU A 19 -0.67 19.05 0.17
N HIS A 20 0.03 19.37 1.24
CA HIS A 20 1.22 20.23 1.19
C HIS A 20 2.45 19.40 0.84
N LEU A 21 2.95 19.57 -0.37
CA LEU A 21 4.15 18.89 -0.87
C LEU A 21 5.38 19.78 -0.74
N LYS A 22 6.56 19.15 -0.70
CA LYS A 22 7.80 19.88 -0.92
C LYS A 22 7.84 20.36 -2.38
N PRO A 23 8.44 21.54 -2.67
CA PRO A 23 8.47 22.07 -4.04
C PRO A 23 9.05 21.10 -5.08
N GLU A 24 10.06 20.32 -4.72
CA GLU A 24 10.64 19.31 -5.61
C GLU A 24 9.62 18.20 -5.95
N THR A 25 8.84 17.74 -4.98
CA THR A 25 7.83 16.69 -5.18
C THR A 25 6.64 17.21 -6.00
N GLU A 26 6.21 18.43 -5.74
CA GLU A 26 5.15 19.11 -6.49
C GLU A 26 5.55 19.32 -7.96
N ALA A 27 6.78 19.78 -8.22
CA ALA A 27 7.29 19.95 -9.58
C ALA A 27 7.31 18.62 -10.35
N ARG A 28 7.78 17.54 -9.72
CA ARG A 28 7.77 16.18 -10.31
C ARG A 28 6.35 15.67 -10.57
N LEU A 29 5.40 15.95 -9.69
CA LEU A 29 3.99 15.58 -9.88
C LEU A 29 3.40 16.32 -11.10
N HIS A 30 3.67 17.61 -11.24
CA HIS A 30 3.22 18.38 -12.40
C HIS A 30 3.87 17.92 -13.72
N GLU A 31 5.16 17.60 -13.71
CA GLU A 31 5.84 17.03 -14.88
C GLU A 31 5.22 15.68 -15.29
N LEU A 32 4.94 14.82 -14.31
CA LEU A 32 4.28 13.54 -14.56
C LEU A 32 2.86 13.72 -15.10
N ALA A 33 2.09 14.65 -14.53
CA ALA A 33 0.77 15.01 -15.03
C ALA A 33 0.82 15.50 -16.49
N ALA A 34 1.74 16.41 -16.81
CA ALA A 34 1.93 16.91 -18.18
C ALA A 34 2.33 15.80 -19.16
N THR A 35 3.19 14.87 -18.74
CA THR A 35 3.68 13.77 -19.57
C THR A 35 2.61 12.70 -19.81
N THR A 36 1.81 12.40 -18.79
CA THR A 36 0.79 11.35 -18.84
C THR A 36 -0.58 11.85 -19.32
N GLY A 37 -0.80 13.16 -19.32
CA GLY A 37 -2.10 13.78 -19.60
C GLY A 37 -3.13 13.58 -18.48
N ARG A 38 -2.70 13.08 -17.31
CA ARG A 38 -3.56 12.79 -16.16
C ARG A 38 -3.61 13.95 -15.20
N ALA A 39 -4.70 14.05 -14.45
CA ALA A 39 -4.83 15.07 -13.42
C ALA A 39 -3.92 14.76 -12.21
N PRO A 40 -3.29 15.77 -11.57
CA PRO A 40 -2.40 15.54 -10.42
C PRO A 40 -3.05 14.81 -9.24
N ASP A 41 -4.32 15.07 -8.96
CA ASP A 41 -5.10 14.43 -7.91
C ASP A 41 -5.34 12.94 -8.19
N GLU A 42 -5.67 12.58 -9.44
CA GLU A 42 -5.77 11.17 -9.86
C GLU A 42 -4.45 10.42 -9.70
N LEU A 43 -3.31 11.07 -10.03
CA LEU A 43 -1.98 10.48 -9.88
C LEU A 43 -1.63 10.24 -8.41
N VAL A 44 -1.98 11.19 -7.53
CA VAL A 44 -1.79 11.06 -6.08
C VAL A 44 -2.68 9.94 -5.52
N GLU A 45 -3.95 9.88 -5.91
CA GLU A 45 -4.88 8.85 -5.45
C GLU A 45 -4.42 7.45 -5.85
N ASP A 46 -3.97 7.27 -7.09
CA ASP A 46 -3.42 6.00 -7.57
C ASP A 46 -2.16 5.60 -6.80
N ALA A 47 -1.23 6.54 -6.60
CA ALA A 47 0.00 6.27 -5.86
C ALA A 47 -0.28 5.84 -4.42
N MET A 48 -1.22 6.52 -3.75
CA MET A 48 -1.64 6.17 -2.39
C MET A 48 -2.38 4.83 -2.33
N THR A 49 -3.24 4.55 -3.31
CA THR A 49 -3.94 3.26 -3.43
C THR A 49 -2.94 2.11 -3.57
N GLY A 50 -1.94 2.26 -4.45
CA GLY A 50 -0.85 1.30 -4.59
C GLY A 50 -0.07 1.11 -3.29
N TYR A 51 0.34 2.20 -2.65
CA TYR A 51 1.05 2.14 -1.37
C TYR A 51 0.26 1.40 -0.28
N PHE A 52 -1.04 1.68 -0.15
CA PHE A 52 -1.88 1.02 0.85
C PHE A 52 -2.14 -0.45 0.54
N ALA A 53 -2.28 -0.82 -0.74
CA ALA A 53 -2.43 -2.22 -1.13
C ALA A 53 -1.20 -3.05 -0.74
N GLU A 54 0.00 -2.56 -1.07
CA GLU A 54 1.27 -3.20 -0.71
C GLU A 54 1.44 -3.30 0.82
N LEU A 55 1.15 -2.21 1.54
CA LEU A 55 1.25 -2.20 3.00
C LEU A 55 0.27 -3.19 3.63
N THR A 56 -0.96 -3.25 3.13
CA THR A 56 -2.00 -4.17 3.61
C THR A 56 -1.61 -5.62 3.35
N GLN A 57 -1.07 -5.92 2.17
CA GLN A 57 -0.60 -7.27 1.85
C GLN A 57 0.51 -7.73 2.81
N VAL A 58 1.51 -6.88 3.05
CA VAL A 58 2.61 -7.18 3.97
C VAL A 58 2.10 -7.38 5.39
N ARG A 59 1.21 -6.50 5.87
CA ARG A 59 0.62 -6.62 7.21
C ARG A 59 -0.19 -7.89 7.37
N ASN A 60 -1.09 -8.18 6.43
CA ASN A 60 -1.89 -9.41 6.47
C ASN A 60 -1.02 -10.67 6.51
N MET A 61 0.07 -10.70 5.73
CA MET A 61 1.03 -11.81 5.77
C MET A 61 1.68 -11.94 7.16
N LEU A 62 2.13 -10.83 7.76
CA LEU A 62 2.79 -10.85 9.06
C LEU A 62 1.83 -11.18 10.21
N ASP A 63 0.66 -10.57 10.22
CA ASP A 63 -0.37 -10.78 11.23
C ASP A 63 -0.88 -12.23 11.18
N GLY A 64 -1.12 -12.78 9.98
CA GLY A 64 -1.49 -14.19 9.82
C GLY A 64 -0.42 -15.15 10.34
N ARG A 65 0.87 -14.89 10.04
CA ARG A 65 1.97 -15.71 10.58
C ARG A 65 2.09 -15.58 12.10
N TYR A 66 1.86 -14.40 12.65
CA TYR A 66 1.82 -14.19 14.09
C TYR A 66 0.71 -15.04 14.71
N ASP A 67 -0.50 -14.98 14.17
CA ASP A 67 -1.66 -15.77 14.64
C ASP A 67 -1.42 -17.27 14.54
N ASP A 68 -0.78 -17.75 13.47
CA ASP A 68 -0.42 -19.16 13.32
C ASP A 68 0.55 -19.62 14.41
N ILE A 69 1.55 -18.80 14.76
CA ILE A 69 2.48 -19.10 15.85
C ILE A 69 1.75 -19.06 17.20
N LYS A 70 0.93 -18.02 17.42
CA LYS A 70 0.15 -17.83 18.66
C LYS A 70 -0.84 -18.96 18.92
N SER A 71 -1.46 -19.46 17.87
CA SER A 71 -2.42 -20.58 17.92
C SER A 71 -1.75 -21.96 17.91
N GLY A 72 -0.43 -22.03 17.72
CA GLY A 72 0.31 -23.28 17.63
C GLY A 72 0.16 -24.03 16.29
N ARG A 73 -0.52 -23.44 15.29
CA ARG A 73 -0.59 -23.97 13.92
C ARG A 73 0.77 -23.96 13.22
N ALA A 74 1.61 -22.98 13.54
CA ALA A 74 2.99 -22.90 13.09
C ALA A 74 3.96 -23.07 14.27
N LYS A 75 4.95 -23.95 14.11
CA LYS A 75 6.02 -24.14 15.10
C LYS A 75 7.22 -23.27 14.76
N PRO A 76 7.73 -22.46 15.71
CA PRO A 76 9.03 -21.83 15.57
C PRO A 76 10.13 -22.87 15.36
N ILE A 77 11.15 -22.51 14.59
CA ILE A 77 12.35 -23.32 14.37
C ILE A 77 13.53 -22.50 14.89
N ASP A 78 14.56 -23.16 15.40
CA ASP A 78 15.79 -22.48 15.80
C ASP A 78 16.41 -21.73 14.61
N GLY A 79 16.74 -20.46 14.85
CA GLY A 79 17.22 -19.56 13.81
C GLY A 79 18.60 -19.95 13.29
N GLU A 80 19.52 -20.29 14.20
CA GLU A 80 20.91 -20.62 13.83
C GLU A 80 20.97 -21.93 13.04
N GLU A 81 20.23 -22.95 13.49
CA GLU A 81 20.09 -24.21 12.77
C GLU A 81 19.53 -23.98 11.35
N THR A 82 18.50 -23.13 11.24
CA THR A 82 17.88 -22.79 9.95
C THR A 82 18.87 -22.09 9.02
N PHE A 83 19.62 -21.09 9.52
CA PHE A 83 20.62 -20.38 8.72
C PHE A 83 21.77 -21.31 8.29
N ALA A 84 22.24 -22.20 9.18
CA ALA A 84 23.25 -23.19 8.84
C ALA A 84 22.79 -24.09 7.68
N ARG A 85 21.55 -24.60 7.75
CA ARG A 85 20.95 -25.42 6.69
C ARG A 85 20.83 -24.67 5.36
N LEU A 86 20.41 -23.40 5.39
CA LEU A 86 20.31 -22.56 4.18
C LEU A 86 21.68 -22.28 3.53
N ARG A 87 22.71 -22.06 4.35
CA ARG A 87 24.09 -21.88 3.87
C ARG A 87 24.62 -23.14 3.22
N GLN A 88 24.45 -24.30 3.85
CA GLN A 88 24.87 -25.60 3.29
C GLN A 88 24.20 -25.85 1.94
N LYS A 89 22.89 -25.61 1.84
CA LYS A 89 22.13 -25.76 0.58
C LYS A 89 22.65 -24.82 -0.52
N SER A 90 23.01 -23.59 -0.15
CA SER A 90 23.56 -22.60 -1.09
C SER A 90 24.97 -22.99 -1.57
N GLN A 91 25.81 -23.52 -0.69
CA GLN A 91 27.14 -24.01 -1.03
C GLN A 91 27.09 -25.21 -1.97
N GLY A 92 26.21 -26.18 -1.68
CA GLY A 92 26.03 -27.36 -2.56
C GLY A 92 25.58 -27.00 -3.99
N ARG A 93 24.85 -25.89 -4.16
CA ARG A 93 24.46 -25.38 -5.49
C ARG A 93 25.56 -24.63 -6.23
N ARG A 94 26.55 -24.09 -5.52
CA ARG A 94 27.67 -23.33 -6.10
C ARG A 94 28.89 -24.21 -6.42
N GLY A 95 28.98 -25.36 -5.78
CA GLY A 95 30.02 -26.36 -6.02
C GLY A 95 29.63 -27.46 -7.00
N SER A 96 28.49 -27.32 -7.69
CA SER A 96 28.00 -28.27 -8.71
C SER A 96 28.09 -27.68 -10.11
#